data_AF-A0A929IDJ4-F1
#
_entry.id   AF-A0A929IDJ4-F1
#
_cell.length_a   1.000
_cell.length_b   1.000
_cell.length_c   1.000
_cell.angle_alpha   90.00
_cell.angle_beta   90.00
_cell.angle_gamma   90.00
#
_symmetry.space_group_name_H-M   'P 1'
#
loop_
_entity.id
_entity.type
_entity.pdbx_description
1 polymer ?
#
loop_
_entity_poly.entity_id
_entity_poly.type
_entity_poly.pdbx_seq_one_letter_code
_entity_poly.pdbx_strand_id
1 'polypeptide(L)' 'MSKRKKYSKEFKLDAVSLVLDQDYSRAEAARNLGLNSNMLGRWAAEQREAGDQSFRGNKLGL' A
#
# COMPACT_ATOMS: atom_id res chain seq x y z
N MET A 1 14.14 -16.83 -6.08
CA MET A 1 13.56 -16.61 -4.73
C MET A 1 13.42 -15.10 -4.48
N SER A 2 12.32 -14.47 -4.89
CA SER A 2 12.12 -13.04 -4.63
C SER A 2 11.75 -12.83 -3.17
N LYS A 3 12.66 -12.24 -2.38
CA LYS A 3 12.39 -11.82 -0.99
C LYS A 3 11.22 -10.84 -0.99
N ARG A 4 10.03 -11.29 -0.57
CA ARG A 4 8.91 -10.38 -0.29
C ARG A 4 9.36 -9.44 0.82
N LYS A 5 9.62 -8.17 0.49
CA LYS A 5 9.83 -7.12 1.48
C LYS A 5 8.58 -7.04 2.36
N LYS A 6 8.73 -7.35 3.64
CA LYS A 6 7.67 -7.16 4.63
C LYS A 6 7.68 -5.68 5.00
N TYR A 7 6.57 -5.01 4.71
CA TYR A 7 6.34 -3.64 5.14
C TYR A 7 5.42 -3.65 6.35
N SER A 8 5.80 -2.90 7.38
CA SER A 8 4.98 -2.72 8.59
C SER A 8 3.65 -2.05 8.25
N LYS A 9 2.65 -2.26 9.09
CA LYS A 9 1.32 -1.65 8.93
C LYS A 9 1.40 -0.13 8.82
N GLU A 10 2.14 0.50 9.74
CA GLU A 10 2.36 1.94 9.78
C GLU A 10 2.97 2.47 8.48
N PHE A 11 3.96 1.77 7.92
CA PHE A 11 4.57 2.14 6.66
C PHE A 11 3.57 2.13 5.50
N LYS A 12 2.66 1.14 5.47
CA LYS A 12 1.63 1.07 4.43
C LYS A 12 0.58 2.18 4.61
N LEU A 13 0.22 2.49 5.85
CA LEU A 13 -0.70 3.60 6.17
C LEU A 13 -0.10 4.93 5.71
N ASP A 14 1.15 5.20 6.06
CA ASP A 14 1.87 6.41 5.67
C ASP A 14 1.97 6.56 4.14
N ALA A 15 2.30 5.47 3.47
CA ALA A 15 2.37 5.42 2.01
C ALA A 15 1.01 5.72 1.34
N VAL A 16 -0.08 5.18 1.89
CA VAL A 16 -1.44 5.44 1.37
C VAL A 16 -1.89 6.85 1.72
N SER A 17 -1.53 7.37 2.91
CA SER A 17 -1.83 8.74 3.33
C SER A 17 -1.19 9.76 2.39
N LEU A 18 0.02 9.51 1.88
CA LEU A 18 0.64 10.37 0.87
C LEU A 18 -0.20 10.50 -0.41
N VAL A 19 -0.90 9.45 -0.82
CA VAL A 19 -1.75 9.47 -2.02
C VAL A 19 -3.12 10.06 -1.74
N LEU A 20 -3.69 9.78 -0.57
CA LEU A 20 -5.05 10.21 -0.22
C LEU A 20 -5.12 11.62 0.35
N ASP A 21 -4.11 12.02 1.12
CA ASP A 21 -4.10 13.27 1.89
C ASP A 21 -3.26 14.35 1.21
N GLN A 22 -2.13 13.95 0.59
CA GLN A 22 -1.18 14.87 -0.03
C GLN A 22 -1.33 14.98 -1.55
N ASP A 23 -2.42 14.45 -2.12
CA ASP A 23 -2.78 14.45 -3.55
C ASP A 23 -1.68 13.89 -4.48
N TYR A 24 -0.72 13.11 -3.96
CA TYR A 24 0.30 12.50 -4.79
C TYR A 24 -0.30 11.44 -5.70
N SER A 25 0.14 11.43 -6.96
CA SER A 25 -0.16 10.29 -7.83
C SER A 25 0.47 9.02 -7.27
N ARG A 26 -0.23 7.89 -7.38
CA ARG A 26 0.27 6.56 -6.96
C ARG A 26 1.67 6.26 -7.50
N ALA A 27 1.96 6.70 -8.71
CA ALA A 27 3.28 6.53 -9.35
C ALA A 27 4.36 7.40 -8.68
N GLU A 28 4.05 8.63 -8.31
CA GLU A 28 4.99 9.55 -7.65
C GLU A 28 5.26 9.14 -6.22
N ALA A 29 4.22 8.87 -5.44
CA ALA A 29 4.37 8.38 -4.07
C ALA A 29 5.17 7.06 -4.03
N ALA A 30 4.90 6.15 -4.97
CA ALA A 30 5.68 4.92 -5.08
C ALA A 30 7.15 5.17 -5.46
N ARG A 31 7.43 6.12 -6.37
CA ARG A 31 8.81 6.52 -6.71
C ARG A 31 9.54 7.12 -5.51
N ASN A 32 8.90 8.03 -4.77
CA ASN A 32 9.46 8.67 -3.58
C ASN A 32 9.77 7.65 -2.48
N LEU A 33 8.90 6.66 -2.29
CA LEU A 33 9.06 5.63 -1.27
C LEU A 33 9.90 4.43 -1.74
N GLY A 34 10.32 4.38 -3.01
CA GLY A 34 11.03 3.25 -3.60
C GLY A 34 10.18 1.96 -3.67
N LEU A 35 8.86 2.13 -3.82
CA LEU A 35 7.87 1.06 -3.88
C LEU A 35 7.37 0.84 -5.31
N ASN A 36 6.64 -0.25 -5.51
CA ASN A 36 5.91 -0.48 -6.75
C ASN A 36 4.55 0.22 -6.67
N SER A 37 4.20 1.03 -7.66
CA SER A 37 2.92 1.74 -7.75
C SER A 37 1.70 0.81 -7.68
N ASN A 38 1.85 -0.44 -8.14
CA ASN A 38 0.81 -1.46 -8.04
C ASN A 38 0.56 -1.91 -6.60
N MET A 39 1.60 -1.97 -5.75
CA MET A 39 1.43 -2.25 -4.32
C MET A 39 0.71 -1.11 -3.62
N LEU A 40 1.04 0.13 -3.97
CA LEU A 40 0.42 1.32 -3.39
C LEU A 40 -1.06 1.43 -3.76
N GLY A 41 -1.40 1.15 -5.03
CA GLY A 41 -2.78 1.08 -5.48
C GLY A 41 -3.58 0.00 -4.74
N ARG A 42 -2.98 -1.18 -4.52
CA ARG A 42 -3.60 -2.26 -3.76
C ARG A 42 -3.82 -1.88 -2.30
N TRP A 43 -2.83 -1.29 -1.63
CA TRP A 43 -2.98 -0.84 -0.25
C TRP A 43 -4.02 0.26 -0.09
N ALA A 44 -4.11 1.20 -1.04
CA ALA A 44 -5.12 2.25 -1.03
C ALA A 44 -6.54 1.67 -1.20
N ALA A 45 -6.71 0.66 -2.06
CA ALA A 45 -7.98 -0.07 -2.19
C ALA A 45 -8.30 -0.85 -0.90
N GLU A 46 -7.33 -1.62 -0.38
CA GLU A 46 -7.48 -2.39 0.87
C GLU A 46 -7.85 -1.50 2.07
N GLN A 47 -7.29 -0.29 2.15
CA GLN A 47 -7.61 0.68 3.21
C GLN A 47 -9.02 1.28 3.04
N ARG A 48 -9.46 1.51 1.81
CA ARG A 48 -10.80 2.03 1.49
C ARG A 48 -11.90 0.99 1.70
N GLU A 49 -11.62 -0.27 1.39
CA GLU A 49 -12.61 -1.38 1.45
C GLU A 49 -12.71 -2.03 2.85
N ALA A 50 -11.60 -2.10 3.59
CA ALA A 50 -11.57 -2.87 4.85
C ALA A 50 -11.06 -2.07 6.06
N GLY A 51 -10.85 -0.76 5.92
CA GLY A 51 -10.39 0.11 7.00
C GLY A 51 -9.08 -0.38 7.64
N ASP A 52 -8.84 0.04 8.89
CA ASP A 52 -7.60 -0.18 9.64
C ASP A 52 -7.21 -1.68 9.86
N GLN A 53 -8.05 -2.64 9.45
CA GLN A 53 -7.84 -4.08 9.65
C GLN A 53 -7.23 -4.82 8.43
N SER A 54 -7.04 -4.16 7.28
CA SER A 54 -6.86 -4.86 6.00
C SER A 54 -5.44 -5.33 5.65
N PHE A 55 -4.40 -4.95 6.40
CA PHE A 55 -3.02 -5.32 6.04
C PHE A 55 -2.63 -6.77 6.34
N ARG A 56 -3.59 -7.67 6.60
CA ARG A 56 -3.33 -9.10 6.79
C ARG A 56 -3.01 -9.73 5.44
N GLY A 57 -1.72 -10.01 5.23
CA GLY A 57 -1.24 -10.72 4.05
C GLY A 57 -2.01 -12.04 3.86
N ASN A 58 -2.45 -12.25 2.62
CA ASN A 58 -3.23 -13.38 2.11
C ASN A 58 -4.73 -13.41 2.47
N LYS A 59 -5.55 -12.85 1.57
CA LYS A 59 -6.71 -13.57 1.05
C LYS A 59 -6.96 -13.15 -0.40
N LEU A 60 -6.61 -14.04 -1.33
CA LEU A 60 -7.53 -14.49 -2.37
C LEU A 60 -7.00 -15.85 -2.83
N GLY A 61 -7.52 -16.88 -2.18
CA GLY A 61 -7.73 -18.16 -2.85
C GLY A 61 -9.09 -18.04 -3.52
N LEU A 62 -9.09 -18.12 -4.84
CA LEU A 62 -10.19 -18.50 -5.71
C LEU A 62 -9.55 -19.10 -6.95
#